data_AF-A0A537N472-F1
#
_entry.id   AF-A0A537N472-F1
#
_cell.length_a   1.000
_cell.length_b   1.000
_cell.length_c   1.000
_cell.angle_alpha   90.00
_cell.angle_beta   90.00
_cell.angle_gamma   90.00
#
_symmetry.space_group_name_H-M   'P 1'
#
loop_
_entity.id
_entity.type
_entity.pdbx_description
1 polymer ?
#
loop_
_entity_poly.entity_id
_entity_poly.type
_entity_poly.pdbx_seq_one_letter_code
_entity_poly.pdbx_strand_id
1 'polypeptide(L)' 'DGRQSPTALAVARGTARLLFSLGLSTVSELALASGRRADLVALSGDGEFWIVEIKSSIEDFRADRKWL' A
#
# COMPACT_ATOMS: atom_id res chain seq x y z
N ASP A 1 -5.06 -18.10 -1.74
CA ASP A 1 -3.68 -18.43 -1.32
C ASP A 1 -2.92 -17.22 -0.74
N GLY A 2 -3.59 -16.08 -0.49
CA GLY A 2 -2.96 -14.87 0.03
C GLY A 2 -2.22 -14.05 -1.02
N ARG A 3 -2.21 -14.48 -2.29
CA ARG A 3 -1.61 -13.72 -3.39
C ARG A 3 -2.47 -12.52 -3.76
N GLN A 4 -1.81 -11.42 -4.10
CA GLN A 4 -2.47 -10.23 -4.64
C GLN A 4 -3.12 -10.52 -6.00
N SER A 5 -4.26 -9.89 -6.26
CA SER A 5 -4.91 -9.97 -7.57
C SER A 5 -4.03 -9.28 -8.64
N PRO A 6 -4.13 -9.65 -9.94
CA PRO A 6 -3.44 -8.93 -11.00
C PRO A 6 -3.79 -7.43 -11.03
N THR A 7 -5.03 -7.09 -10.70
CA THR A 7 -5.48 -5.69 -10.56
C THR A 7 -4.76 -4.98 -9.42
N ALA A 8 -4.68 -5.60 -8.24
CA ALA A 8 -3.97 -5.02 -7.10
C ALA A 8 -2.48 -4.79 -7.41
N LEU A 9 -1.82 -5.74 -8.08
CA LEU A 9 -0.43 -5.59 -8.53
C LEU A 9 -0.24 -4.44 -9.53
N ALA A 10 -1.17 -4.29 -10.48
CA ALA A 10 -1.14 -3.18 -11.45
C ALA A 10 -1.31 -1.82 -10.76
N VAL A 11 -2.24 -1.73 -9.80
CA VAL A 11 -2.45 -0.53 -8.98
C VAL A 11 -1.21 -0.25 -8.13
N ALA A 12 -0.63 -1.25 -7.46
CA ALA A 12 0.58 -1.08 -6.65
C ALA A 12 1.73 -0.49 -7.46
N ARG A 13 1.97 -1.03 -8.66
CA ARG A 13 3.00 -0.53 -9.58
C ARG A 13 2.71 0.91 -10.03
N GLY A 14 1.46 1.23 -10.38
CA GLY A 14 1.06 2.57 -10.80
C GLY A 14 1.24 3.59 -9.68
N THR A 15 0.75 3.25 -8.48
CA THR A 15 0.87 4.10 -7.29
C THR A 15 2.31 4.30 -6.86
N ALA A 16 3.15 3.26 -6.86
CA ALA A 16 4.58 3.41 -6.55
C ALA A 16 5.29 4.35 -7.53
N ARG A 17 4.95 4.31 -8.82
CA ARG A 17 5.49 5.25 -9.82
C ARG A 17 5.01 6.69 -9.58
N LEU A 18 3.75 6.87 -9.19
CA LEU A 18 3.22 8.18 -8.81
C LEU A 18 3.95 8.73 -7.58
N LEU A 19 4.07 7.94 -6.51
CA LEU A 19 4.76 8.34 -5.28
C LEU A 19 6.22 8.72 -5.56
N PHE A 20 6.91 7.94 -6.40
CA PHE A 20 8.26 8.28 -6.86
C PHE A 20 8.30 9.63 -7.60
N SER A 21 7.34 9.90 -8.49
CA SER A 21 7.27 11.18 -9.20
C SER A 21 6.99 12.38 -8.29
N LEU A 22 6.42 12.14 -7.11
CA LEU A 22 6.20 13.12 -6.05
C LEU A 22 7.41 13.25 -5.09
N GLY A 23 8.50 12.53 -5.34
CA GLY A 23 9.71 12.57 -4.52
C GLY A 23 9.71 11.64 -3.31
N LEU A 24 8.77 10.68 -3.23
CA LEU A 24 8.73 9.70 -2.14
C LEU A 24 9.43 8.39 -2.52
N SER A 25 10.15 7.80 -1.55
CA SER A 25 10.68 6.44 -1.65
C SER A 25 9.66 5.44 -1.10
N THR A 26 9.37 4.35 -1.80
CA THR A 26 8.26 3.42 -1.46
C THR A 26 8.75 1.99 -1.24
N VAL A 27 8.18 1.30 -0.24
CA VAL A 27 8.32 -0.14 0.01
C VAL A 27 6.95 -0.80 -0.06
N SER A 28 6.85 -1.93 -0.76
CA SER A 28 5.62 -2.72 -0.86
C SER A 28 5.55 -3.84 0.18
N GLU A 29 4.34 -4.20 0.59
CA GLU A 29 4.06 -5.32 1.49
C GLU A 29 4.81 -5.25 2.82
N LEU A 30 4.94 -4.04 3.39
CA LEU A 30 5.68 -3.82 4.63
C LEU A 30 4.93 -4.42 5.83
N ALA A 31 5.59 -5.35 6.52
CA ALA A 31 5.12 -5.85 7.80
C ALA A 31 5.22 -4.77 8.88
N LEU A 32 4.15 -4.58 9.63
CA LEU A 32 4.07 -3.63 10.75
C LEU A 32 4.28 -4.38 12.07
N ALA A 33 4.76 -3.66 13.09
CA ALA A 33 4.99 -4.23 14.42
C ALA A 33 3.74 -4.87 15.05
N SER A 34 2.54 -4.48 14.61
CA SER A 34 1.27 -5.06 15.06
C SER A 34 0.97 -6.44 14.45
N GLY A 35 1.88 -7.03 13.67
CA GLY A 35 1.64 -8.26 12.90
C GLY A 35 0.74 -8.07 11.67
N ARG A 36 0.40 -6.83 11.33
CA ARG A 36 -0.35 -6.46 10.11
C ARG A 36 0.62 -6.16 8.98
N ARG A 37 0.07 -5.89 7.79
CA ARG A 37 0.83 -5.48 6.61
C ARG A 37 0.18 -4.26 5.98
N ALA A 38 1.01 -3.30 5.58
CA ALA A 38 0.66 -2.19 4.70
C ALA A 38 1.00 -2.55 3.26
N ASP A 39 0.12 -2.23 2.31
CA ASP A 39 0.36 -2.59 0.90
C ASP A 39 1.50 -1.74 0.31
N LEU A 40 1.51 -0.44 0.57
CA LEU A 40 2.65 0.45 0.29
C LEU A 40 2.90 1.36 1.50
N VAL A 41 4.17 1.57 1.82
CA VAL A 41 4.63 2.62 2.72
C VAL A 41 5.63 3.50 1.97
N ALA A 42 5.38 4.80 1.97
CA ALA A 42 6.22 5.80 1.33
C ALA A 42 6.80 6.77 2.36
N LEU A 43 8.04 7.18 2.12
CA LEU A 43 8.80 8.13 2.93
C LEU A 43 9.19 9.33 2.06
N SER A 44 8.82 10.53 2.48
CA SER A 44 9.25 11.78 1.87
C SER A 44 10.63 12.22 2.38
N GLY A 45 11.23 13.20 1.72
CA GLY A 45 12.55 13.73 2.09
C GLY A 45 12.59 14.49 3.42
N ASP A 46 11.43 14.95 3.92
CA ASP A 46 11.26 15.63 5.20
C ASP A 46 10.81 14.68 6.34
N GLY A 47 10.69 13.39 6.06
CA GLY A 47 10.41 12.36 7.07
C GLY A 47 8.93 12.02 7.28
N GLU A 48 8.03 12.55 6.46
CA GLU A 48 6.61 12.17 6.47
C GLU A 48 6.42 10.75 5.91
N PHE A 49 5.57 9.98 6.59
CA PHE A 49 5.16 8.64 6.14
C PHE A 49 3.76 8.64 5.56
N TRP A 50 3.63 8.02 4.39
CA TRP A 50 2.35 7.75 3.75
C TRP A 50 2.11 6.25 3.75
N ILE A 51 0.96 5.81 4.26
CA ILE A 51 0.48 4.43 4.14
C ILE A 51 -0.60 4.41 3.07
N VAL A 52 -0.43 3.57 2.05
CA VAL A 52 -1.44 3.36 1.01
C VAL A 52 -1.89 1.91 1.03
N GLU A 53 -3.20 1.71 1.19
CA GLU A 53 -3.86 0.39 1.15
C GLU A 53 -4.63 0.26 -0.17
N ILE A 54 -4.44 -0.87 -0.85
CA ILE A 54 -4.99 -1.11 -2.18
C ILE A 54 -6.23 -1.98 -2.02
N LYS A 55 -7.39 -1.47 -2.45
CA LYS A 55 -8.65 -2.21 -2.50
C LYS A 55 -9.07 -2.37 -3.94
N SER A 56 -8.92 -3.59 -4.48
CA SER A 56 -9.17 -3.88 -5.89
C SER A 56 -10.61 -4.30 -6.17
N SER A 57 -11.44 -4.41 -5.13
CA SER A 57 -12.86 -4.75 -5.17
C SER A 57 -13.62 -4.13 -3.99
N ILE A 58 -14.96 -4.18 -4.05
CA ILE A 58 -15.82 -3.77 -2.93
C ILE A 58 -15.63 -4.72 -1.74
N GLU A 59 -15.44 -6.00 -2.02
CA GLU A 59 -15.18 -7.04 -1.03
C GLU A 59 -13.86 -6.79 -0.31
N ASP A 60 -12.78 -6.46 -1.04
CA ASP A 60 -11.48 -6.08 -0.45
C ASP A 60 -11.65 -4.89 0.49
N PHE A 61 -12.37 -3.86 0.03
CA PHE A 61 -12.61 -2.64 0.81
C PHE A 61 -13.36 -2.95 2.12
N ARG A 62 -14.45 -3.72 2.05
CA ARG A 62 -15.26 -4.08 3.22
C ARG A 62 -14.54 -5.02 4.19
N ALA A 63 -13.63 -5.85 3.69
CA ALA A 63 -12.85 -6.78 4.52
C ALA A 63 -11.77 -6.06 5.33
N ASP A 64 -11.28 -4.90 4.88
CA ASP A 64 -10.22 -4.17 5.57
C ASP A 64 -10.72 -3.38 6.78
N ARG A 65 -10.74 -4.07 7.92
CA ARG A 65 -11.15 -3.50 9.21
C ARG A 65 -9.96 -3.10 10.08
N LYS A 66 -8.76 -2.95 9.51
CA LYS A 66 -7.55 -2.61 10.26
C LYS A 66 -7.60 -1.18 10.84
N TRP A 67 -8.31 -0.27 10.18
CA TRP A 67 -8.27 1.18 10.41
C TRP A 67 -9.51 1.73 11.13
N LEU A 68 -10.35 0.85 11.65
CA LEU A 68 -11.40 1.16 12.61
C LEU A 68 -10.82 1.09 14.02
#